data_AF-A0AA87Y640-F1
#
_entry.id   AF-A0AA87Y640-F1
#
_cell.length_a   1.000
_cell.length_b   1.000
_cell.length_c   1.000
_cell.angle_alpha   90.00
_cell.angle_beta   90.00
_cell.angle_gamma   90.00
#
_symmetry.space_group_name_H-M   'P 1'
#
loop_
_entity.id
_entity.type
_entity.pdbx_description
1 polymer ?
#
loop_
_entity_poly.entity_id
_entity_poly.type
_entity_poly.pdbx_seq_one_letter_code
_entity_poly.pdbx_strand_id
1 'polypeptide(L)'
;MAPQPSGPQAAITWAHSFEEDEGEIQVYRPRDTFPFPPSRRGRETLVFDPAGRASAGMPGPDDRMKAPQPAAPFDIVDAGTDRLAIRKR
;
A
#
# COMPACT_ATOMS: atom_id res chain seq x y z
N MET A 1 34.00 7.98 3.15
CA MET A 1 33.07 7.37 2.18
C MET A 1 31.92 6.80 2.99
N ALA A 2 30.78 7.50 3.04
CA ALA A 2 29.56 6.93 3.62
C ALA A 2 28.89 6.06 2.55
N PRO A 3 28.40 4.85 2.87
CA PRO A 3 27.57 4.12 1.94
C PRO A 3 26.26 4.88 1.76
N GLN A 4 26.13 5.57 0.64
CA GLN A 4 24.83 6.04 0.17
C GLN A 4 24.02 4.78 -0.15
N PRO A 5 22.77 4.62 0.30
CA PRO A 5 21.94 3.50 -0.13
C PRO A 5 21.64 3.65 -1.62
N SER A 6 22.52 3.10 -2.46
CA SER A 6 22.44 3.12 -3.91
C SER A 6 21.61 1.93 -4.39
N GLY A 7 20.31 2.13 -4.45
CA GLY A 7 19.40 1.33 -5.27
C GLY A 7 18.25 2.22 -5.71
N PRO A 8 17.68 2.04 -6.92
CA PRO A 8 16.38 2.64 -7.20
C PRO A 8 15.44 2.08 -6.14
N GLN A 9 14.97 2.95 -5.25
CA GLN A 9 13.99 2.56 -4.25
C GLN A 9 12.72 2.21 -5.03
N ALA A 10 12.53 0.93 -5.28
CA ALA A 10 11.42 0.44 -6.08
C ALA A 10 10.11 0.85 -5.40
N ALA A 11 9.10 1.18 -6.19
CA ALA A 11 7.80 1.54 -5.64
C ALA A 11 7.27 0.37 -4.79
N ILE A 12 6.91 0.64 -3.54
CA ILE A 12 6.43 -0.38 -2.61
C ILE A 12 4.92 -0.48 -2.77
N THR A 13 4.43 -1.70 -3.02
CA THR A 13 2.99 -1.98 -3.10
C THR A 13 2.50 -2.54 -1.79
N TRP A 14 1.56 -1.84 -1.18
CA TRP A 14 0.86 -2.22 0.03
C TRP A 14 -0.54 -2.69 -0.33
N ALA A 15 -1.03 -3.77 0.28
CA ALA A 15 -2.39 -4.25 0.10
C ALA A 15 -3.15 -4.20 1.42
N HIS A 16 -4.45 -3.88 1.35
CA HIS A 16 -5.28 -3.70 2.53
C HIS A 16 -5.50 -5.03 3.26
N SER A 17 -5.15 -5.03 4.55
CA SER A 17 -5.31 -6.13 5.50
C SER A 17 -6.55 -5.85 6.35
N PHE A 18 -7.72 -6.25 5.84
CA PHE A 18 -9.01 -6.09 6.53
C PHE A 18 -9.07 -6.79 7.90
N GLU A 19 -8.25 -7.83 8.11
CA GLU A 19 -8.25 -8.57 9.37
C GLU A 19 -7.53 -7.80 10.49
N GLU A 20 -6.69 -6.82 10.12
CA GLU A 20 -5.92 -5.99 11.04
C GLU A 20 -6.47 -4.56 11.12
N ASP A 21 -7.55 -4.24 10.41
CA ASP A 21 -8.18 -2.94 10.54
C ASP A 21 -8.78 -2.76 11.95
N GLU A 22 -8.64 -1.54 12.49
CA GLU A 22 -9.09 -1.21 13.84
C GLU A 22 -9.88 0.10 13.81
N GLY A 23 -11.21 0.00 13.79
CA GLY A 23 -12.11 1.14 13.79
C GLY A 23 -11.93 2.02 12.56
N GLU A 24 -11.36 3.21 12.75
CA GLU A 24 -11.07 4.19 11.68
C GLU A 24 -9.68 4.00 11.05
N ILE A 25 -8.88 3.08 11.60
CA ILE A 25 -7.52 2.78 11.14
C ILE A 25 -7.57 1.61 10.17
N GLN A 26 -7.09 1.85 8.97
CA GLN A 26 -6.88 0.82 7.97
C GLN A 26 -5.42 0.37 7.97
N VAL A 27 -5.22 -0.94 8.07
CA VAL A 27 -3.88 -1.53 8.04
C VAL A 27 -3.61 -2.12 6.67
N TYR A 28 -2.42 -1.85 6.17
CA TYR A 28 -1.90 -2.37 4.92
C TYR A 28 -0.60 -3.12 5.17
N ARG A 29 -0.37 -4.18 4.39
CA ARG A 29 0.83 -5.01 4.45
C ARG A 29 1.47 -5.10 3.06
N PRO A 30 2.80 -5.26 2.93
CA PRO A 30 3.45 -5.29 1.63
C PRO A 30 2.96 -6.50 0.83
N ARG A 31 2.47 -6.25 -0.37
CA ARG A 31 1.95 -7.30 -1.26
C ARG A 31 3.03 -8.29 -1.70
N ASP A 32 4.27 -7.84 -1.75
CA ASP A 32 5.42 -8.62 -2.23
C ASP A 32 5.92 -9.63 -1.19
N THR A 33 5.96 -9.23 0.09
CA THR A 33 6.52 -10.05 1.18
C THR A 33 5.46 -10.75 2.02
N PHE A 34 4.26 -10.17 2.16
CA PHE A 34 3.22 -10.72 3.02
C PHE A 34 2.29 -11.68 2.24
N PRO A 35 2.20 -12.96 2.64
CA PRO A 35 1.35 -13.94 1.97
C PRO A 35 -0.11 -13.72 2.38
N PHE A 36 -0.79 -12.88 1.61
CA PHE A 36 -2.19 -12.62 1.85
C PHE A 36 -3.07 -13.86 1.55
N PRO A 37 -4.02 -14.23 2.44
CA PRO A 37 -4.93 -15.36 2.18
C PRO A 37 -5.79 -15.11 0.92
N PRO A 38 -6.38 -16.14 0.30
CA PRO A 38 -7.28 -15.95 -0.83
C PRO A 38 -8.51 -15.13 -0.39
N SER A 39 -8.57 -13.86 -0.81
CA SER A 39 -9.72 -13.00 -0.54
C SER A 39 -10.78 -13.14 -1.60
N ARG A 40 -12.03 -13.32 -1.16
CA ARG A 40 -13.23 -13.32 -2.01
C ARG A 40 -13.59 -11.91 -2.54
N ARG A 41 -12.93 -10.86 -2.05
CA ARG A 41 -13.11 -9.45 -2.43
C ARG A 41 -11.79 -8.88 -2.94
N GLY A 42 -11.85 -7.98 -3.93
CA GLY A 42 -10.67 -7.23 -4.38
C GLY A 42 -10.09 -6.41 -3.24
N ARG A 43 -8.78 -6.53 -2.99
CA ARG A 43 -8.06 -5.77 -1.96
C ARG A 43 -7.62 -4.44 -2.53
N GLU A 44 -7.99 -3.33 -1.88
CA GLU A 44 -7.37 -2.05 -2.22
C GLU A 44 -5.85 -2.12 -2.05
N THR A 45 -5.11 -1.56 -2.99
CA THR A 45 -3.65 -1.48 -2.98
C THR A 45 -3.22 -0.02 -2.96
N LEU A 46 -2.16 0.27 -2.22
CA LEU A 46 -1.50 1.56 -2.18
C LEU A 46 -0.07 1.39 -2.66
N VAL A 47 0.30 2.08 -3.72
CA VAL A 47 1.64 2.09 -4.28
C VAL A 47 2.33 3.37 -3.87
N PHE A 48 3.43 3.26 -3.15
CA PHE A 48 4.27 4.39 -2.77
C PHE A 48 5.48 4.45 -3.70
N ASP A 49 5.56 5.51 -4.48
CA ASP A 49 6.70 5.79 -5.34
C ASP A 49 7.91 6.26 -4.50
N PRO A 50 9.17 6.07 -4.94
CA PRO A 50 10.36 6.65 -4.32
C PRO A 50 10.29 8.16 -4.08
N ALA A 51 9.46 8.89 -4.84
CA ALA A 51 9.20 10.31 -4.60
C ALA A 51 8.26 10.58 -3.40
N GLY A 52 7.80 9.55 -2.68
CA GLY A 52 6.86 9.66 -1.56
C GLY A 52 5.39 9.84 -1.97
N ARG A 53 5.06 9.66 -3.25
CA ARG A 53 3.68 9.79 -3.75
C ARG A 53 2.94 8.47 -3.60
N ALA A 54 1.76 8.53 -2.98
CA ALA A 54 0.86 7.39 -2.84
C ALA A 54 -0.19 7.35 -3.95
N SER A 55 -0.31 6.20 -4.62
CA SER A 55 -1.35 5.93 -5.60
C SER A 55 -2.22 4.77 -5.14
N ALA A 56 -3.54 4.90 -5.20
CA ALA A 56 -4.46 3.81 -4.91
C ALA A 56 -4.82 3.05 -6.19
N GLY A 57 -4.88 1.73 -6.08
CA GLY A 57 -5.34 0.84 -7.15
C GLY A 57 -6.22 -0.27 -6.58
N MET A 58 -7.23 -0.69 -7.32
CA MET A 58 -8.05 -1.84 -6.96
C MET A 58 -7.86 -2.93 -8.02
N PRO A 59 -7.38 -4.13 -7.66
CA PRO A 59 -7.37 -5.27 -8.56
C PRO A 59 -8.82 -5.68 -8.80
N GLY A 60 -9.39 -5.18 -9.88
CA GLY A 60 -10.67 -5.64 -10.41
C GLY A 60 -10.47 -6.84 -11.33
N PRO A 61 -11.55 -7.57 -11.68
CA PRO A 61 -11.52 -8.62 -12.70
C PRO A 61 -11.20 -8.09 -14.12
N ASP A 62 -11.26 -6.76 -14.30
CA ASP A 62 -10.91 -6.09 -15.54
C ASP A 62 -9.44 -5.64 -15.45
N ASP A 63 -8.54 -6.45 -16.01
CA ASP A 63 -7.13 -6.12 -16.27
C ASP A 63 -6.98 -4.98 -17.31
N ARG A 64 -7.89 -4.00 -17.33
CA ARG A 64 -7.56 -2.71 -17.91
C ARG A 64 -6.76 -1.97 -16.86
N MET A 65 -5.49 -1.74 -17.18
CA MET A 65 -4.61 -0.77 -16.55
C MET A 65 -5.33 0.58 -16.39
N LYS A 66 -6.15 0.75 -15.35
CA LYS A 66 -6.65 2.07 -14.96
C LYS A 66 -5.41 2.87 -14.59
N ALA A 67 -5.31 4.09 -15.12
CA ALA A 67 -4.26 5.01 -14.72
C ALA A 67 -4.22 5.08 -13.19
N PRO A 68 -3.02 4.99 -12.57
CA PRO A 68 -2.89 5.06 -11.11
C PRO A 68 -3.62 6.29 -10.61
N GLN A 69 -4.65 6.09 -9.78
CA GLN A 69 -5.36 7.20 -9.17
C GLN A 69 -4.54 7.66 -7.96
N PRO A 70 -4.43 8.98 -7.72
CA PRO A 70 -3.87 9.47 -6.47
C PRO A 70 -4.69 8.87 -5.33
N ALA A 71 -4.01 8.39 -4.29
CA ALA A 71 -4.71 7.87 -3.14
C ALA A 71 -5.56 8.98 -2.49
N ALA A 72 -6.71 8.59 -1.93
CA ALA A 72 -7.53 9.50 -1.13
C ALA A 72 -6.68 10.11 0.01
N PRO A 73 -6.96 11.34 0.46
CA PRO A 73 -6.23 11.90 1.59
C PRO A 73 -6.37 11.01 2.83
N PHE A 74 -5.24 10.66 3.42
CA PHE A 74 -5.15 9.87 4.64
C PHE A 74 -4.05 10.45 5.54
N ASP A 75 -4.16 10.18 6.83
CA ASP A 75 -3.09 10.41 7.79
C ASP A 75 -2.35 9.08 8.01
N ILE A 76 -1.03 9.09 7.89
CA ILE A 76 -0.21 7.93 8.29
C ILE A 76 -0.13 7.93 9.81
N VAL A 77 -0.66 6.87 10.43
CA VAL A 77 -0.61 6.68 11.89
C VAL A 77 0.63 5.89 12.29
N ASP A 78 0.99 4.87 11.50
CA ASP A 78 2.20 4.06 11.67
C ASP A 78 2.72 3.61 10.30
N ALA A 79 4.04 3.66 10.10
CA ALA A 79 4.69 3.20 8.87
C ALA A 79 5.98 2.45 9.21
N GLY A 80 5.85 1.14 9.37
CA GLY A 80 6.95 0.21 9.51
C GLY A 80 7.39 -0.41 8.18
N THR A 81 8.40 -1.27 8.23
CA THR A 81 8.90 -2.00 7.05
C THR A 81 7.88 -2.97 6.48
N ASP A 82 7.04 -3.56 7.33
CA ASP A 82 6.11 -4.61 6.95
C ASP A 82 4.65 -4.27 7.30
N ARG A 83 4.38 -3.12 7.94
CA ARG A 83 3.04 -2.69 8.34
C ARG A 83 2.87 -1.20 8.09
N LEU A 84 1.74 -0.83 7.48
CA LEU A 84 1.36 0.56 7.25
C LEU A 84 -0.05 0.76 7.80
N ALA A 85 -0.18 1.55 8.86
CA ALA A 85 -1.47 1.96 9.41
C ALA A 85 -1.79 3.39 8.96
N ILE A 86 -2.92 3.55 8.30
CA ILE A 86 -3.42 4.87 7.89
C ILE A 86 -4.81 5.10 8.47
N ARG A 87 -5.14 6.37 8.69
CA ARG A 87 -6.49 6.81 9.01
C ARG A 87 -7.05 7.56 7.81
N LYS A 88 -8.20 7.14 7.29
CA LYS A 88 -8.90 7.90 6.24
C LYS A 88 -9.42 9.23 6.81
N ARG A 89 -9.32 10.31 6.02
CA ARG A 89 -9.88 11.62 6.35
C ARG A 89 -11.21 11.86 5.67
#